data_AF-A7TBE0-F1
#
_entry.id   AF-A7TBE0-F1
#
_cell.length_a   1.000
_cell.length_b   1.000
_cell.length_c   1.000
_cell.angle_alpha   90.00
_cell.angle_beta   90.00
_cell.angle_gamma   90.00
#
_symmetry.space_group_name_H-M   'P 1'
#
loop_
_entity.id
_entity.type
_entity.pdbx_description
1 polymer ?
#
loop_
_entity_poly.entity_id
_entity_poly.type
_entity_poly.pdbx_seq_one_letter_code
_entity_poly.pdbx_strand_id
1 'polypeptide(L)'
;NHNIALLKCTSSYPAPIEEANMCMVKDLAERFNVISGLSDHTMGATVPIVATALGAKIIEKHFILDRSIGGPDASFSMNEEEFTAMVKAVREAEKAIGN
;
A
#
# COMPACT_ATOMS: atom_id res chain seq x y z
N ASN A 1 -23.07 -2.73 -12.11
CA ASN A 1 -21.68 -3.26 -12.13
C ASN A 1 -21.35 -3.70 -10.71
N HIS A 2 -20.91 -4.95 -10.52
CA HIS A 2 -20.61 -5.52 -9.20
C HIS A 2 -19.10 -5.78 -8.99
N ASN A 3 -18.26 -5.45 -9.97
CA ASN A 3 -16.81 -5.62 -9.88
C ASN A 3 -16.20 -4.36 -9.28
N ILE A 4 -16.28 -4.25 -7.96
CA ILE A 4 -15.80 -3.09 -7.18
C ILE A 4 -14.70 -3.57 -6.21
N ALA A 5 -13.63 -2.79 -6.11
CA ALA A 5 -12.63 -2.93 -5.07
C ALA A 5 -12.53 -1.62 -4.26
N LEU A 6 -12.23 -1.71 -2.97
CA LEU A 6 -12.05 -0.55 -2.09
C LEU A 6 -10.62 -0.51 -1.56
N LEU A 7 -9.92 0.58 -1.87
CA LEU A 7 -8.57 0.80 -1.36
C LEU A 7 -8.63 1.71 -0.14
N LYS A 8 -8.13 1.22 1.00
CA LYS A 8 -7.88 2.06 2.16
C LYS A 8 -6.79 3.05 1.79
N CYS A 9 -7.00 4.33 2.10
CA CYS A 9 -6.06 5.39 1.80
C CYS A 9 -6.02 6.41 2.95
N THR A 10 -4.85 6.99 3.21
CA THR A 10 -4.71 8.20 4.03
C THR A 10 -4.30 9.32 3.07
N SER A 11 -5.15 10.35 2.93
CA SER A 11 -4.93 11.46 1.98
C SER A 11 -3.98 12.52 2.54
N SER A 12 -2.75 12.11 2.82
CA SER A 12 -1.64 12.94 3.34
C SER A 12 -0.35 12.59 2.58
N TYR A 13 0.53 13.56 2.31
CA TYR A 13 1.64 13.39 1.36
C TYR A 13 2.96 13.99 1.90
N PRO A 14 3.85 13.18 2.51
CA PRO A 14 3.66 11.77 2.85
C PRO A 14 2.66 11.58 4.00
N ALA A 15 1.99 10.44 4.03
CA ALA A 15 1.11 10.07 5.12
C ALA A 15 1.93 9.62 6.35
N PRO A 16 1.63 10.14 7.56
CA PRO A 16 2.24 9.65 8.79
C PRO A 16 1.93 8.17 9.02
N ILE A 17 2.90 7.41 9.53
CA ILE A 17 2.76 5.95 9.67
C ILE A 17 1.70 5.58 10.73
N GLU A 18 1.56 6.40 11.76
CA GLU A 18 0.56 6.31 12.82
C GLU A 18 -0.86 6.56 12.32
N GLU A 19 -1.03 7.30 11.22
CA GLU A 19 -2.32 7.54 10.57
C GLU A 19 -2.66 6.48 9.52
N ALA A 20 -1.76 5.52 9.28
CA ALA A 20 -1.95 4.51 8.25
C ALA A 20 -3.13 3.58 8.57
N ASN A 21 -3.34 3.17 9.83
CA ASN A 21 -4.50 2.36 10.27
C ASN A 21 -4.87 1.18 9.31
N MET A 22 -3.97 0.21 9.17
CA MET A 22 -4.17 -0.93 8.25
C MET A 22 -5.27 -1.90 8.68
N CYS A 23 -5.76 -1.83 9.93
CA CYS A 23 -6.93 -2.61 10.38
C CYS A 23 -8.17 -2.37 9.49
N MET A 24 -8.26 -1.16 8.91
CA MET A 24 -9.33 -0.78 7.98
C MET A 24 -9.36 -1.62 6.69
N VAL A 25 -8.24 -2.19 6.25
CA VAL A 25 -8.21 -3.07 5.06
C VAL A 25 -9.16 -4.26 5.25
N LYS A 26 -9.07 -4.93 6.41
CA LYS A 26 -9.93 -6.04 6.76
C LYS A 26 -11.38 -5.59 6.95
N ASP A 27 -11.59 -4.49 7.68
CA ASP A 27 -12.91 -3.91 7.91
C ASP A 27 -13.65 -3.57 6.61
N LEU A 28 -12.97 -2.96 5.62
CA LEU A 28 -13.56 -2.65 4.32
C LEU A 28 -13.98 -3.91 3.55
N ALA A 29 -13.16 -4.97 3.58
CA ALA A 29 -13.50 -6.23 2.93
C ALA A 29 -14.75 -6.87 3.56
N GLU A 30 -14.80 -6.95 4.89
CA GLU A 30 -15.89 -7.59 5.63
C GLU A 30 -17.19 -6.78 5.56
N ARG A 31 -17.12 -5.46 5.79
CA ARG A 31 -18.29 -4.58 5.83
C ARG A 31 -19.00 -4.48 4.50
N PHE A 32 -18.24 -4.45 3.40
CA PHE A 32 -18.79 -4.23 2.07
C PHE A 32 -18.84 -5.49 1.20
N ASN A 33 -18.28 -6.61 1.67
CA ASN A 33 -18.16 -7.86 0.93
C ASN A 33 -17.53 -7.66 -0.46
N VAL A 34 -16.38 -6.98 -0.48
CA VAL A 34 -15.62 -6.63 -1.68
C VAL A 34 -14.14 -6.96 -1.52
N ILE A 35 -13.41 -6.97 -2.63
CA ILE A 35 -11.95 -6.95 -2.59
C ILE A 35 -11.49 -5.64 -1.97
N SER A 36 -10.65 -5.71 -0.93
CA SER A 36 -10.01 -4.54 -0.36
C SER A 36 -8.50 -4.52 -0.61
N GLY A 37 -7.93 -3.33 -0.53
CA GLY A 37 -6.50 -3.11 -0.70
C GLY A 37 -6.04 -1.81 -0.05
N LEU A 38 -4.87 -1.35 -0.49
CA LEU A 38 -4.19 -0.15 -0.01
C LEU A 38 -3.84 0.75 -1.20
N SER A 39 -4.12 2.04 -1.08
CA SER A 39 -3.46 3.12 -1.83
C SER A 39 -2.60 3.91 -0.84
N ASP A 40 -1.29 3.89 -1.06
CA ASP A 40 -0.28 4.24 -0.05
C ASP A 40 0.51 5.50 -0.38
N HIS A 41 0.58 6.38 0.62
CA HIS A 41 1.36 7.63 0.59
C HIS A 41 2.39 7.70 1.73
N THR A 42 2.60 6.63 2.50
CA THR A 42 3.65 6.64 3.54
C THR A 42 5.04 6.52 2.91
N MET A 43 6.07 6.81 3.69
CA MET A 43 7.45 6.47 3.32
C MET A 43 7.69 4.96 3.40
N GLY A 44 8.53 4.43 2.52
CA GLY A 44 9.04 3.05 2.59
C GLY A 44 7.99 1.96 2.41
N ALA A 45 8.36 0.72 2.75
CA ALA A 45 7.60 -0.49 2.42
C ALA A 45 6.79 -1.10 3.59
N THR A 46 6.92 -0.54 4.80
CA THR A 46 6.29 -1.11 6.01
C THR A 46 4.76 -1.24 5.86
N VAL A 47 4.09 -0.18 5.40
CA VAL A 47 2.63 -0.16 5.29
C VAL A 47 2.10 -1.14 4.23
N PRO A 48 2.68 -1.23 3.02
CA PRO A 48 2.37 -2.29 2.04
C PRO A 48 2.48 -3.71 2.59
N ILE A 49 3.53 -3.99 3.37
CA ILE A 49 3.75 -5.30 3.98
C ILE A 49 2.67 -5.60 5.03
N VAL A 50 2.40 -4.66 5.93
CA VAL A 50 1.36 -4.81 6.96
C VAL A 50 -0.03 -4.95 6.34
N ALA A 51 -0.34 -4.17 5.30
CA ALA A 51 -1.60 -4.29 4.56
C ALA A 51 -1.78 -5.69 3.97
N THR A 52 -0.72 -6.24 3.38
CA THR A 52 -0.70 -7.61 2.85
C THR A 52 -1.03 -8.63 3.94
N ALA A 53 -0.40 -8.51 5.10
CA ALA A 53 -0.68 -9.37 6.25
C ALA A 53 -2.11 -9.24 6.79
N LEU A 54 -2.75 -8.08 6.60
CA LEU A 54 -4.13 -7.81 6.99
C LEU A 54 -5.15 -8.06 5.87
N GLY A 55 -4.73 -8.73 4.79
CA GLY A 55 -5.63 -9.26 3.76
C GLY A 55 -5.79 -8.39 2.52
N ALA A 56 -5.01 -7.30 2.37
CA ALA A 56 -5.01 -6.50 1.15
C ALA A 56 -4.72 -7.37 -0.07
N LYS A 57 -5.52 -7.21 -1.12
CA LYS A 57 -5.33 -7.90 -2.41
C LYS A 57 -4.77 -6.99 -3.50
N ILE A 58 -4.75 -5.70 -3.24
CA ILE A 58 -4.24 -4.66 -4.14
C ILE A 58 -3.36 -3.72 -3.31
N ILE A 59 -2.17 -3.43 -3.81
CA ILE A 59 -1.25 -2.43 -3.26
C ILE A 59 -0.97 -1.44 -4.38
N GLU A 60 -1.27 -0.17 -4.12
CA GLU A 60 -0.92 0.96 -4.97
C GLU A 60 0.09 1.85 -4.23
N LYS A 61 1.15 2.26 -4.94
CA LYS A 61 2.27 3.03 -4.39
C LYS A 61 2.82 3.94 -5.47
N HIS A 62 3.19 5.16 -5.09
CA HIS A 62 3.83 6.09 -6.03
C HIS A 62 5.21 5.59 -6.46
N PHE A 63 5.51 5.79 -7.74
CA PHE A 63 6.74 5.35 -8.40
C PHE A 63 7.37 6.51 -9.17
N ILE A 64 8.70 6.62 -9.16
CA ILE A 64 9.44 7.63 -9.92
C ILE A 64 10.75 7.05 -10.43
N LEU A 65 11.16 7.41 -11.66
CA LEU A 65 12.44 6.97 -12.21
C LEU A 65 13.63 7.69 -11.55
N ASP A 66 13.48 8.99 -11.31
CA ASP A 66 14.48 9.82 -10.65
C ASP A 66 13.79 10.92 -9.83
N ARG A 67 14.09 10.97 -8.53
CA ARG A 67 13.55 12.00 -7.61
C ARG A 67 14.06 13.41 -7.93
N SER A 68 15.18 13.53 -8.63
CA SER A 68 15.75 14.83 -9.03
C SER A 68 14.84 15.60 -9.99
N ILE A 69 13.95 14.90 -10.71
CA ILE A 69 12.92 15.48 -11.58
C ILE A 69 11.97 16.40 -10.77
N GLY A 70 11.83 16.14 -9.47
CA GLY A 70 10.95 16.91 -8.58
C GLY A 70 9.48 16.66 -8.85
N GLY A 71 8.64 17.58 -8.38
CA GLY A 71 7.18 17.44 -8.39
C GLY A 71 6.60 17.17 -7.00
N PRO A 72 5.29 17.36 -6.83
CA PRO A 72 4.64 17.30 -5.52
C PRO A 72 4.78 15.93 -4.84
N ASP A 73 4.93 14.86 -5.64
CA ASP A 73 4.96 13.49 -5.12
C ASP A 73 6.36 12.86 -5.05
N ALA A 74 7.39 13.57 -5.52
CA ALA A 74 8.71 13.00 -5.72
C ALA A 74 9.40 12.53 -4.44
N SER A 75 9.17 13.23 -3.32
CA SER A 75 9.85 12.96 -2.05
C SER A 75 9.48 11.61 -1.43
N PHE A 76 8.26 11.13 -1.66
CA PHE A 76 7.75 9.87 -1.09
C PHE A 76 7.51 8.77 -2.12
N SER A 77 7.56 9.09 -3.42
CA SER A 77 7.58 8.09 -4.50
C SER A 77 8.79 7.17 -4.37
N MET A 78 8.61 5.88 -4.64
CA MET A 78 9.70 4.90 -4.67
C MET A 78 10.41 4.90 -6.01
N ASN A 79 11.73 4.76 -6.01
CA ASN A 79 12.48 4.47 -7.22
C ASN A 79 12.42 2.98 -7.60
N GLU A 80 13.04 2.60 -8.72
CA GLU A 80 13.09 1.21 -9.20
C GLU A 80 13.60 0.22 -8.16
N GLU A 81 14.69 0.55 -7.47
CA GLU A 81 15.31 -0.32 -6.47
C GLU A 81 14.38 -0.53 -5.26
N GLU A 82 13.85 0.56 -4.70
CA GLU A 82 12.98 0.52 -3.52
C GLU A 82 11.64 -0.15 -3.84
N PHE A 83 11.06 0.12 -5.01
CA PHE A 83 9.80 -0.50 -5.44
C PHE A 83 10.00 -2.01 -5.65
N THR A 84 11.12 -2.42 -6.26
CA THR A 84 11.48 -3.83 -6.40
C THR A 84 11.63 -4.52 -5.04
N ALA A 85 12.31 -3.87 -4.10
CA ALA A 85 12.46 -4.36 -2.73
C ALA A 85 11.10 -4.48 -2.01
N MET A 86 10.22 -3.49 -2.17
CA MET A 86 8.85 -3.53 -1.63
C MET A 86 8.06 -4.70 -2.21
N VAL A 87 8.07 -4.90 -3.52
CA VAL A 87 7.36 -6.00 -4.18
C VAL A 87 7.85 -7.35 -3.65
N LYS A 88 9.18 -7.53 -3.52
CA LYS A 88 9.76 -8.74 -2.94
C LYS A 88 9.24 -8.98 -1.52
N ALA A 89 9.30 -7.97 -0.65
CA ALA A 89 8.85 -8.08 0.73
C ALA A 89 7.34 -8.36 0.85
N VAL A 90 6.51 -7.75 0.00
CA VAL A 90 5.07 -8.04 -0.09
C VAL A 90 4.83 -9.50 -0.46
N ARG A 91 5.55 -10.05 -1.44
CA ARG A 91 5.43 -11.46 -1.83
C ARG A 91 5.96 -12.43 -0.78
N GLU A 92 6.98 -12.04 -0.02
CA GLU A 92 7.46 -12.81 1.12
C GLU A 92 6.42 -12.82 2.25
N ALA A 93 5.82 -11.66 2.56
CA ALA A 93 4.76 -11.54 3.55
C ALA A 93 3.53 -12.39 3.17
N GLU A 94 3.09 -12.33 1.90
CA GLU A 94 2.01 -13.16 1.36
C GLU A 94 2.24 -14.66 1.60
N LYS A 95 3.48 -15.14 1.47
CA LYS A 95 3.84 -16.54 1.75
C LYS A 95 3.96 -16.84 3.24
N ALA A 96 4.35 -15.86 4.04
CA ALA A 96 4.65 -16.04 5.46
C ALA A 96 3.43 -16.00 6.37
N ILE A 97 2.33 -15.36 5.96
CA ILE A 97 1.15 -15.14 6.83
C ILE A 97 0.38 -16.44 7.18
N GLY A 98 0.58 -17.51 6.42
CA GLY A 98 -0.16 -18.76 6.57
C GLY A 98 -1.49 -18.80 5.80
N ASN A 99 -2.21 -19.91 5.95
CA ASN A 99 -3.52 -20.13 5.30
C ASN A 99 -4.67 -19.94 6.28
#